data_AF-A0A951B9X6-F1
#
_entry.id   AF-A0A951B9X6-F1
#
_cell.length_a   1.000
_cell.length_b   1.000
_cell.length_c   1.000
_cell.angle_alpha   90.00
_cell.angle_beta   90.00
_cell.angle_gamma   90.00
#
_symmetry.space_group_name_H-M   'P 1'
#
loop_
_entity.id
_entity.type
_entity.pdbx_description
1 polymer ?
#
loop_
_entity_poly.entity_id
_entity_poly.type
_entity_poly.pdbx_seq_one_letter_code
_entity_poly.pdbx_strand_id
1 'polypeptide(L)'
;MLLALLGVIVCTVAFGIAPQCLHGPFAGLDPRLWPIWLDHDTGIQGMAAFLRDDPWGTLARFHLALLTVPAWVLAMWAFPDRRGETGVLGILFAVALGVAYVRSSPYFLVFAAPIVAVAIAHLARIGIAWGMAQATGTAAALVATIALPLLIRAPAALAAKPSPNLQNATMATTGRCAEPASYTPLANLPEGVALAPIYEAPFILVASRQQVLAAGYHRDEKGILATYSMFTAPEQEAHRLLAARGIRYVVLCRGEGSAMWLGEMAPTGLAADLLAGRTPDWLEAIAPANGEPLMIFRVR
;
A
#
# COMPACT_ATOMS: atom_id res chain seq x y z
N MET A 1 -21.08 -8.66 31.86
CA MET A 1 -20.20 -9.70 32.43
C MET A 1 -20.05 -10.92 31.53
N LEU A 2 -21.14 -11.57 31.10
CA LEU A 2 -21.08 -12.77 30.25
C LEU A 2 -20.36 -12.55 28.89
N LEU A 3 -20.66 -11.46 28.19
CA LEU A 3 -20.00 -11.13 26.91
C LEU A 3 -18.50 -10.83 27.07
N ALA A 4 -18.12 -10.18 28.16
CA ALA A 4 -16.72 -9.90 28.45
C ALA A 4 -15.95 -11.20 28.74
N LEU A 5 -16.55 -12.11 29.51
CA LEU A 5 -16.00 -13.44 29.77
C LEU A 5 -15.85 -14.26 28.47
N LEU A 6 -16.87 -14.25 27.61
CA LEU A 6 -16.81 -14.90 26.30
C LEU A 6 -15.70 -14.31 25.43
N GLY A 7 -15.56 -12.98 25.40
CA GLY A 7 -14.48 -12.30 24.68
C GLY A 7 -13.10 -12.72 25.16
N VAL A 8 -12.90 -12.79 26.49
CA VAL A 8 -11.64 -13.30 27.06
C VAL A 8 -11.38 -14.74 26.64
N ILE A 9 -12.36 -15.63 26.76
CA ILE A 9 -12.23 -17.04 26.35
C ILE A 9 -11.85 -17.14 24.87
N VAL A 10 -12.55 -16.41 24.00
CA VAL A 10 -12.28 -16.41 22.55
C VAL A 10 -10.87 -15.89 22.27
N CYS A 11 -10.46 -14.78 22.88
CA CYS A 11 -9.09 -14.25 22.71
C CYS A 11 -8.04 -15.24 23.21
N THR A 12 -8.23 -15.83 24.39
CA THR A 12 -7.29 -16.81 24.95
C THR A 12 -7.17 -18.03 24.05
N VAL A 13 -8.28 -18.58 23.55
CA VAL A 13 -8.26 -19.72 22.64
C VAL A 13 -7.63 -19.34 21.30
N ALA A 14 -8.01 -18.20 20.72
CA ALA A 14 -7.49 -17.74 19.43
C ALA A 14 -5.97 -17.51 19.49
N PHE A 15 -5.47 -16.80 20.51
CA PHE A 15 -4.04 -16.54 20.66
C PHE A 15 -3.25 -17.74 21.18
N GLY A 16 -3.90 -18.69 21.86
CA GLY A 16 -3.30 -19.97 22.22
C GLY A 16 -3.08 -20.87 21.00
N ILE A 17 -4.02 -20.87 20.04
CA ILE A 17 -3.92 -21.65 18.80
C ILE A 17 -3.03 -20.95 17.76
N ALA A 18 -3.09 -19.62 17.68
CA ALA A 18 -2.37 -18.82 16.70
C ALA A 18 -1.58 -17.66 17.36
N PRO A 19 -0.54 -17.96 18.17
CA PRO A 19 0.26 -16.93 18.83
C PRO A 19 0.98 -16.01 17.84
N GLN A 20 1.22 -16.45 16.60
CA GLN A 20 1.77 -15.64 15.53
C GLN A 20 0.94 -14.38 15.21
N CYS A 21 -0.38 -14.39 15.49
CA CYS A 21 -1.24 -13.23 15.26
C CYS A 21 -0.88 -12.03 16.16
N LEU A 22 -0.17 -12.24 17.28
CA LEU A 22 0.27 -11.17 18.17
C LEU A 22 1.46 -10.38 17.62
N HIS A 23 2.17 -10.94 16.64
CA HIS A 23 3.34 -10.30 16.03
C HIS A 23 2.98 -9.49 14.78
N GLY A 24 1.68 -9.36 14.47
CA GLY A 24 1.17 -8.64 13.31
C GLY A 24 0.99 -9.52 12.06
N PRO A 25 0.33 -9.00 11.02
CA PRO A 25 -0.07 -9.77 9.83
C PRO A 25 1.11 -10.24 8.96
N PHE A 26 2.29 -9.67 9.15
CA PHE A 26 3.50 -9.94 8.36
C PHE A 26 4.60 -10.66 9.14
N ALA A 27 4.34 -11.08 10.38
CA ALA A 27 5.34 -11.69 11.26
C ALA A 27 5.95 -12.99 10.72
N GLY A 28 5.19 -13.72 9.90
CA GLY A 28 5.62 -14.98 9.30
C GLY A 28 6.49 -14.83 8.05
N LEU A 29 6.71 -13.60 7.56
CA LEU A 29 7.51 -13.36 6.37
C LEU A 29 9.01 -13.40 6.66
N ASP A 30 9.80 -13.77 5.66
CA ASP A 30 11.24 -13.77 5.65
C ASP A 30 11.73 -12.37 6.03
N PRO A 31 12.53 -12.24 7.11
CA PRO A 31 12.99 -10.94 7.60
C PRO A 31 13.73 -10.11 6.54
N ARG A 32 14.31 -10.74 5.51
CA ARG A 32 15.01 -10.05 4.43
C ARG A 32 14.09 -9.20 3.55
N LEU A 33 12.78 -9.46 3.55
CA LEU A 33 11.79 -8.67 2.79
C LEU A 33 11.56 -7.28 3.37
N TRP A 34 11.79 -7.09 4.67
CA TRP A 34 11.54 -5.82 5.36
C TRP A 34 12.36 -4.65 4.81
N PRO A 35 13.70 -4.71 4.83
CA PRO A 35 14.52 -3.59 4.37
C PRO A 35 14.43 -3.35 2.87
N ILE A 36 14.09 -4.37 2.07
CA ILE A 36 14.08 -4.23 0.60
C ILE A 36 12.72 -3.81 0.04
N TRP A 37 11.63 -4.07 0.78
CA TRP A 37 10.27 -3.83 0.31
C TRP A 37 9.36 -3.34 1.43
N LEU A 38 9.22 -4.08 2.54
CA LEU A 38 8.07 -3.85 3.41
C LEU A 38 8.12 -2.53 4.19
N ASP A 39 9.31 -2.09 4.60
CA ASP A 39 9.50 -0.79 5.26
C ASP A 39 9.19 0.40 4.35
N HIS A 40 9.22 0.17 3.03
CA HIS A 40 9.07 1.16 1.97
C HIS A 40 7.71 1.08 1.27
N ASP A 41 6.84 0.15 1.66
CA ASP A 41 5.45 0.08 1.19
C ASP A 41 4.54 0.85 2.15
N THR A 42 4.13 2.04 1.72
CA THR A 42 3.21 2.92 2.48
C THR A 42 1.92 2.24 2.93
N GLY A 43 1.45 1.20 2.24
CA GLY A 43 0.26 0.46 2.64
C GLY A 43 0.46 -0.30 3.94
N ILE A 44 1.65 -0.81 4.19
CA ILE A 44 1.93 -1.69 5.33
C ILE A 44 2.77 -1.02 6.42
N GLN A 45 3.03 0.28 6.28
CA GLN A 45 3.56 1.09 7.36
C GLN A 45 2.58 1.18 8.53
N GLY A 46 3.13 1.13 9.75
CA GLY A 46 2.38 1.42 10.96
C GLY A 46 1.97 2.89 11.02
N MET A 47 0.84 3.17 11.68
CA MET A 47 0.28 4.52 11.81
C MET A 47 1.27 5.53 12.42
N ALA A 48 2.13 5.09 13.35
CA ALA A 48 3.14 5.96 13.96
C ALA A 48 4.28 6.33 13.01
N ALA A 49 4.71 5.40 12.14
CA ALA A 49 5.70 5.69 11.10
C ALA A 49 5.10 6.63 10.05
N PHE A 50 3.89 6.33 9.59
CA PHE A 50 3.18 7.16 8.61
C PHE A 50 2.88 8.58 9.13
N LEU A 51 2.54 8.73 10.43
CA LEU A 51 2.37 10.05 11.06
C LEU A 51 3.65 10.88 11.07
N ARG A 52 4.80 10.23 11.27
CA ARG A 52 6.10 10.88 11.27
C ARG A 52 6.49 11.36 9.88
N ASP A 53 6.24 10.53 8.86
CA ASP A 53 6.69 10.77 7.49
C ASP A 53 5.71 11.68 6.71
N ASP A 54 4.40 11.52 6.93
CA ASP A 54 3.33 12.32 6.30
C ASP A 54 2.20 12.65 7.31
N PRO A 55 2.39 13.66 8.18
CA PRO A 55 1.38 14.03 9.17
C PRO A 55 0.07 14.52 8.54
N TRP A 56 0.14 15.20 7.39
CA TRP A 56 -1.04 15.71 6.69
C TRP A 56 -1.81 14.59 6.00
N GLY A 57 -1.13 13.65 5.36
CA GLY A 57 -1.73 12.44 4.81
C GLY A 57 -2.31 11.56 5.91
N THR A 58 -1.66 11.49 7.07
CA THR A 58 -2.21 10.80 8.25
C THR A 58 -3.50 11.47 8.72
N LEU A 59 -3.51 12.79 8.90
CA LEU A 59 -4.73 13.50 9.25
C LEU A 59 -5.83 13.27 8.19
N ALA A 60 -5.52 13.42 6.90
CA ALA A 60 -6.48 13.21 5.83
C ALA A 60 -7.07 11.79 5.83
N ARG A 61 -6.27 10.78 6.14
CA ARG A 61 -6.66 9.36 6.13
C ARG A 61 -7.37 8.91 7.42
N PHE A 62 -7.08 9.55 8.56
CA PHE A 62 -7.57 9.14 9.89
C PHE A 62 -8.46 10.19 10.59
N HIS A 63 -8.77 11.33 9.97
CA HIS A 63 -9.57 12.42 10.58
C HIS A 63 -10.91 11.93 11.16
N LEU A 64 -11.62 11.03 10.47
CA LEU A 64 -12.87 10.49 10.99
C LEU A 64 -12.67 9.60 12.22
N ALA A 65 -11.54 8.89 12.33
CA ALA A 65 -11.22 8.12 13.53
C ALA A 65 -11.09 9.04 14.75
N LEU A 66 -10.50 10.23 14.59
CA LEU A 66 -10.39 11.23 15.67
C LEU A 66 -11.77 11.73 16.14
N LEU A 67 -12.71 11.91 15.21
CA LEU A 67 -14.08 12.33 15.52
C LEU A 67 -14.96 11.20 16.06
N THR A 68 -14.57 9.94 15.83
CA THR A 68 -15.37 8.77 16.20
C THR A 68 -15.41 8.57 17.71
N VAL A 69 -14.32 8.82 18.44
CA VAL A 69 -14.29 8.68 19.90
C VAL A 69 -15.31 9.61 20.60
N PRO A 70 -15.31 10.94 20.38
CA PRO A 70 -16.31 11.81 20.99
C PRO A 70 -17.73 11.53 20.46
N ALA A 71 -17.88 11.19 19.18
CA ALA A 71 -19.18 10.80 18.61
C ALA A 71 -19.74 9.54 19.28
N TRP A 72 -18.87 8.57 19.58
CA TRP A 72 -19.24 7.34 20.27
C TRP A 72 -19.70 7.62 21.71
N VAL A 73 -18.95 8.43 22.45
CA VAL A 73 -19.33 8.85 23.81
C VAL A 73 -20.68 9.57 23.80
N LEU A 74 -20.88 10.50 22.86
CA LEU A 74 -22.15 11.20 22.69
C LEU A 74 -23.29 10.24 22.36
N ALA A 75 -23.09 9.29 21.45
CA ALA A 75 -24.10 8.30 21.08
C ALA A 75 -24.49 7.39 22.27
N MET A 76 -23.51 6.96 23.08
CA MET A 76 -23.73 6.16 24.29
C MET A 76 -24.54 6.91 25.36
N TRP A 77 -24.35 8.23 25.44
CA TRP A 77 -25.09 9.10 26.36
C TRP A 77 -26.50 9.43 25.85
N ALA A 78 -26.61 9.80 24.59
CA ALA A 78 -27.84 10.27 23.95
C ALA A 78 -28.87 9.15 23.69
N PHE A 79 -28.42 7.91 23.49
CA PHE A 79 -29.28 6.77 23.13
C PHE A 79 -29.07 5.58 24.07
N PRO A 80 -29.56 5.66 25.33
CA PRO A 80 -29.38 4.60 26.32
C PRO A 80 -29.93 3.24 25.85
N ASP A 81 -31.04 3.24 25.12
CA ASP A 81 -31.69 2.03 24.61
C ASP A 81 -30.88 1.31 23.51
N ARG A 82 -29.92 2.01 22.89
CA ARG A 82 -29.05 1.49 21.82
C ARG A 82 -27.61 1.23 22.25
N ARG A 83 -27.31 1.32 23.55
CA ARG A 83 -25.95 1.14 24.10
C ARG A 83 -25.29 -0.18 23.71
N GLY A 84 -26.06 -1.24 23.49
CA GLY A 84 -25.53 -2.53 23.01
C GLY A 84 -24.96 -2.40 21.60
N GLU A 85 -25.75 -1.87 20.67
CA GLU A 85 -25.40 -1.70 19.25
C GLU A 85 -24.23 -0.72 19.08
N THR A 86 -24.32 0.44 19.73
CA THR A 86 -23.25 1.45 19.70
C THR A 86 -21.99 0.96 20.41
N GLY A 87 -22.14 0.18 21.48
CA GLY A 87 -21.02 -0.49 22.16
C GLY A 87 -20.27 -1.46 21.25
N VAL A 88 -20.97 -2.30 20.50
CA VAL A 88 -20.36 -3.22 19.52
C VAL A 88 -19.61 -2.46 18.43
N LEU A 89 -20.20 -1.42 17.85
CA LEU A 89 -19.54 -0.58 16.84
C LEU A 89 -18.28 0.10 17.40
N GLY A 90 -18.32 0.57 18.65
CA GLY A 90 -17.15 1.14 19.32
C GLY A 90 -16.03 0.12 19.55
N ILE A 91 -16.37 -1.11 19.91
CA ILE A 91 -15.40 -2.21 20.05
C ILE A 91 -14.78 -2.56 18.68
N LEU A 92 -15.59 -2.69 17.63
CA LEU A 92 -15.10 -2.97 16.27
C LEU A 92 -14.18 -1.85 15.76
N PHE A 93 -14.55 -0.60 16.02
CA PHE A 93 -13.71 0.56 15.73
C PHE A 93 -12.37 0.50 16.50
N ALA A 94 -12.39 0.18 17.80
CA ALA A 94 -11.19 0.06 18.62
C ALA A 94 -10.28 -1.10 18.18
N VAL A 95 -10.85 -2.25 17.83
CA VAL A 95 -10.12 -3.41 17.29
C VAL A 95 -9.47 -3.05 15.97
N ALA A 96 -10.22 -2.41 15.08
CA ALA A 96 -9.66 -1.94 13.83
C ALA A 96 -8.48 -0.99 14.12
N LEU A 97 -8.68 0.05 14.93
CA LEU A 97 -7.62 1.00 15.28
C LEU A 97 -6.38 0.31 15.86
N GLY A 98 -6.57 -0.74 16.65
CA GLY A 98 -5.50 -1.54 17.25
C GLY A 98 -4.65 -2.34 16.26
N VAL A 99 -5.16 -2.64 15.05
CA VAL A 99 -4.35 -3.21 13.97
C VAL A 99 -3.35 -2.17 13.43
N ALA A 100 -3.63 -0.87 13.59
CA ALA A 100 -2.70 0.27 13.45
C ALA A 100 -1.84 0.32 12.17
N TYR A 101 -2.26 -0.30 11.07
CA TYR A 101 -1.60 -0.20 9.76
C TYR A 101 -2.32 0.79 8.85
N VAL A 102 -1.58 1.48 7.99
CA VAL A 102 -2.15 2.42 7.01
C VAL A 102 -3.21 1.77 6.12
N ARG A 103 -2.96 0.55 5.63
CA ARG A 103 -3.89 -0.23 4.80
C ARG A 103 -5.18 -0.61 5.53
N SER A 104 -5.20 -0.55 6.86
CA SER A 104 -6.42 -0.78 7.63
C SER A 104 -7.33 0.45 7.75
N SER A 105 -6.89 1.61 7.26
CA SER A 105 -7.67 2.85 7.29
C SER A 105 -9.10 2.79 6.73
N PRO A 106 -9.39 2.06 5.62
CA PRO A 106 -10.76 1.96 5.13
C PRO A 106 -11.70 1.28 6.13
N TYR A 107 -11.20 0.31 6.92
CA TYR A 107 -12.02 -0.35 7.94
C TYR A 107 -12.41 0.61 9.07
N PHE A 108 -11.54 1.56 9.42
CA PHE A 108 -11.90 2.61 10.41
C PHE A 108 -13.07 3.43 9.90
N LEU A 109 -13.04 3.81 8.62
CA LEU A 109 -14.11 4.61 8.02
C LEU A 109 -15.46 3.89 8.04
N VAL A 110 -15.46 2.58 7.74
CA VAL A 110 -16.67 1.75 7.76
C VAL A 110 -17.32 1.71 9.14
N PHE A 111 -16.54 1.58 10.21
CA PHE A 111 -17.08 1.55 11.59
C PHE A 111 -17.32 2.95 12.19
N ALA A 112 -16.54 3.94 11.78
CA ALA A 112 -16.68 5.34 12.19
C ALA A 112 -17.95 5.99 11.67
N ALA A 113 -18.27 5.80 10.38
CA ALA A 113 -19.37 6.47 9.69
C ALA A 113 -20.73 6.34 10.41
N PRO A 114 -21.21 5.14 10.81
CA PRO A 114 -22.50 5.02 11.50
C PRO A 114 -22.49 5.70 12.88
N ILE A 115 -21.38 5.63 13.63
CA ILE A 115 -21.25 6.28 14.94
C ILE A 115 -21.33 7.80 14.79
N VAL A 116 -20.58 8.36 13.85
CA VAL A 116 -20.57 9.80 13.56
C VAL A 116 -21.94 10.27 13.03
N ALA A 117 -22.60 9.49 12.18
CA ALA A 117 -23.92 9.83 11.66
C ALA A 117 -24.99 9.89 12.78
N VAL A 118 -24.95 8.96 13.74
CA VAL A 118 -25.85 8.97 14.92
C VAL A 118 -25.60 10.19 15.79
N ALA A 119 -24.32 10.54 16.03
CA ALA A 119 -23.95 11.73 16.77
C ALA A 119 -24.44 13.03 16.09
N ILE A 120 -24.23 13.17 14.78
CA ILE A 120 -24.71 14.32 14.00
C ILE A 120 -26.25 14.42 14.03
N ALA A 121 -26.94 13.29 13.86
CA ALA A 121 -28.40 13.26 13.93
C ALA A 121 -28.92 13.71 15.30
N HIS A 122 -28.24 13.32 16.38
CA HIS A 122 -28.58 13.80 17.73
C HIS A 122 -28.37 15.32 17.87
N LEU A 123 -27.20 15.83 17.47
CA LEU A 123 -26.89 17.27 17.52
C LEU A 123 -27.87 18.11 16.71
N ALA A 124 -28.33 17.60 15.56
CA ALA A 124 -29.37 18.25 14.75
C ALA A 124 -30.72 18.27 15.48
N ARG A 125 -31.11 17.16 16.13
CA ARG A 125 -32.36 17.09 16.92
C ARG A 125 -32.39 18.06 18.09
N ILE A 126 -31.26 18.29 18.76
CA ILE A 126 -31.18 19.20 19.92
C ILE A 126 -30.87 20.65 19.53
N GLY A 127 -30.94 20.99 18.25
CA GLY A 127 -30.84 22.37 17.79
C GLY A 127 -29.42 22.90 17.56
N ILE A 128 -28.38 22.10 17.84
CA ILE A 128 -26.97 22.53 17.77
C ILE A 128 -26.45 22.52 16.32
N ALA A 129 -26.93 21.61 15.48
CA ALA A 129 -26.55 21.52 14.06
C ALA A 129 -27.69 21.99 13.13
N TRP A 130 -28.27 23.16 13.43
CA TRP A 130 -29.34 23.76 12.63
C TRP A 130 -28.87 24.05 11.19
N GLY A 131 -29.55 23.46 10.20
CA GLY A 131 -29.19 23.56 8.77
C GLY A 131 -28.72 22.24 8.13
N MET A 132 -28.26 21.27 8.92
CA MET A 132 -27.90 19.92 8.42
C MET A 132 -29.11 18.95 8.36
N ALA A 133 -30.30 19.44 8.69
CA ALA A 133 -31.45 18.60 9.01
C ALA A 133 -32.27 18.10 7.80
N GLN A 134 -32.13 18.68 6.61
CA GLN A 134 -32.90 18.35 5.39
C GLN A 134 -32.74 16.93 4.79
N ALA A 135 -31.52 16.39 4.82
CA ALA A 135 -31.14 15.18 4.08
C ALA A 135 -30.08 14.41 4.88
N THR A 136 -30.58 13.65 5.86
CA THR A 136 -29.95 12.51 6.58
C THR A 136 -28.46 12.64 6.93
N GLY A 137 -28.11 12.65 8.23
CA GLY A 137 -26.71 12.69 8.71
C GLY A 137 -25.75 11.66 8.08
N THR A 138 -26.27 10.61 7.44
CA THR A 138 -25.52 9.69 6.56
C THR A 138 -24.94 10.36 5.32
N ALA A 139 -25.66 11.25 4.65
CA ALA A 139 -25.17 12.01 3.50
C ALA A 139 -24.09 13.01 3.92
N ALA A 140 -24.27 13.69 5.06
CA ALA A 140 -23.24 14.56 5.64
C ALA A 140 -21.99 13.76 6.06
N ALA A 141 -22.16 12.58 6.66
CA ALA A 141 -21.06 11.68 7.00
C ALA A 141 -20.36 11.13 5.74
N LEU A 142 -21.09 10.79 4.68
CA LEU A 142 -20.55 10.36 3.38
C LEU A 142 -19.76 11.48 2.69
N VAL A 143 -20.31 12.70 2.67
CA VAL A 143 -19.61 13.89 2.15
C VAL A 143 -18.37 14.19 2.98
N ALA A 144 -18.44 14.10 4.30
CA ALA A 144 -17.25 14.21 5.15
C ALA A 144 -16.24 13.07 4.87
N THR A 145 -16.69 11.86 4.59
CA THR A 145 -15.81 10.72 4.29
C THR A 145 -15.10 10.86 2.93
N ILE A 146 -15.76 11.46 1.93
CA ILE A 146 -15.26 11.55 0.54
C ILE A 146 -14.57 12.89 0.26
N ALA A 147 -15.18 14.01 0.66
CA ALA A 147 -14.72 15.36 0.31
C ALA A 147 -13.70 15.93 1.30
N LEU A 148 -13.78 15.60 2.59
CA LEU A 148 -12.88 16.14 3.60
C LEU A 148 -11.42 15.68 3.45
N PRO A 149 -11.10 14.42 3.07
CA PRO A 149 -9.73 14.04 2.73
C PRO A 149 -9.13 14.89 1.62
N LEU A 150 -9.94 15.22 0.59
CA LEU A 150 -9.52 16.05 -0.54
C LEU A 150 -9.25 17.49 -0.11
N LEU A 151 -10.11 18.05 0.76
CA LEU A 151 -9.96 19.39 1.31
C LEU A 151 -8.78 19.52 2.30
N ILE A 152 -8.43 18.45 3.02
CA ILE A 152 -7.23 18.43 3.89
C ILE A 152 -5.96 18.30 3.04
N ARG A 153 -5.96 17.46 2.00
CA ARG A 153 -4.79 17.26 1.14
C ARG A 153 -4.49 18.45 0.22
N ALA A 154 -5.49 19.14 -0.30
CA ALA A 154 -5.30 20.24 -1.24
C ALA A 154 -4.36 21.36 -0.71
N PRO A 155 -4.58 21.97 0.47
CA PRO A 155 -3.70 22.99 1.02
C PRO A 155 -2.33 22.42 1.45
N ALA A 156 -2.27 21.16 1.91
CA ALA A 156 -1.01 20.50 2.23
C ALA A 156 -0.14 20.27 0.98
N ALA A 157 -0.74 19.94 -0.17
CA ALA A 157 -0.04 19.80 -1.44
C ALA A 157 0.46 21.16 -2.00
N LEU A 158 -0.25 22.25 -1.71
CA LEU A 158 0.15 23.62 -2.08
C LEU A 158 1.24 24.18 -1.16
N ALA A 159 1.28 23.76 0.11
CA ALA A 159 2.27 24.18 1.10
C ALA A 159 3.51 23.27 1.13
N ALA A 160 3.42 22.04 0.61
CA ALA A 160 4.54 21.13 0.50
C ALA A 160 5.53 21.65 -0.55
N LYS A 161 6.73 22.05 -0.10
CA LYS A 161 7.88 22.09 -1.01
C LYS A 161 8.10 20.67 -1.52
N PRO A 162 8.38 20.46 -2.82
CA PRO A 162 8.70 19.13 -3.32
C PRO A 162 9.92 18.62 -2.55
N SER A 163 9.70 17.74 -1.57
CA SER A 163 10.79 17.05 -0.89
C SER A 163 11.20 15.89 -1.79
N PRO A 164 12.47 15.77 -2.17
CA PRO A 164 12.96 14.62 -2.94
C PRO A 164 12.60 13.28 -2.27
N ASN A 165 12.53 13.28 -0.93
CA ASN A 165 12.23 12.10 -0.14
C ASN A 165 10.83 11.52 -0.38
N LEU A 166 9.79 12.31 -0.63
CA LEU A 166 8.42 11.77 -0.80
C LEU A 166 8.15 11.24 -2.22
N GLN A 167 8.87 11.74 -3.23
CA GLN A 167 8.80 11.19 -4.59
C GLN A 167 9.63 9.90 -4.70
N ASN A 168 10.72 9.79 -3.94
CA ASN A 168 11.55 8.59 -3.88
C ASN A 168 11.06 7.56 -2.84
N ALA A 169 10.27 7.96 -1.84
CA ALA A 169 9.81 7.06 -0.76
C ALA A 169 8.68 6.11 -1.19
N THR A 170 8.04 6.34 -2.33
CA THR A 170 7.05 5.39 -2.85
C THR A 170 7.66 4.58 -3.98
N MET A 171 7.91 3.31 -3.71
CA MET A 171 8.21 2.31 -4.74
C MET A 171 7.07 2.09 -5.75
N ALA A 172 5.93 2.78 -5.60
CA ALA A 172 4.79 2.65 -6.48
C ALA A 172 5.14 3.07 -7.91
N THR A 173 4.70 2.28 -8.88
CA THR A 173 4.73 2.66 -10.29
C THR A 173 3.71 3.77 -10.55
N THR A 174 4.16 4.87 -11.12
CA THR A 174 3.39 6.05 -11.51
C THR A 174 3.58 6.34 -13.00
N GLY A 175 3.10 7.49 -13.47
CA GLY A 175 3.41 7.99 -14.81
C GLY A 175 3.15 7.01 -15.95
N ARG A 176 4.07 6.97 -16.91
CA ARG A 176 3.93 6.23 -18.19
C ARG A 176 4.06 4.72 -18.05
N CYS A 177 4.48 4.20 -16.89
CA CYS A 177 4.58 2.76 -16.65
C CYS A 177 3.46 2.21 -15.75
N ALA A 178 2.58 3.08 -15.25
CA ALA A 178 1.43 2.67 -14.43
C ALA A 178 0.23 2.16 -15.26
N GLU A 179 0.44 1.78 -16.52
CA GLU A 179 -0.62 1.32 -17.42
C GLU A 179 -0.21 0.04 -18.17
N PRO A 180 -1.11 -0.95 -18.29
CA PRO A 180 -0.83 -2.16 -19.08
C PRO A 180 -0.43 -1.86 -20.53
N ALA A 181 -1.00 -0.82 -21.15
CA ALA A 181 -0.74 -0.48 -22.54
C ALA A 181 0.75 -0.26 -22.85
N SER A 182 1.51 0.25 -21.88
CA SER A 182 2.95 0.50 -22.00
C SER A 182 3.75 -0.77 -22.24
N TYR A 183 3.27 -1.92 -21.76
CA TYR A 183 3.96 -3.21 -21.84
C TYR A 183 3.55 -4.04 -23.06
N THR A 184 2.70 -3.52 -23.94
CA THR A 184 2.30 -4.20 -25.19
C THR A 184 3.46 -4.62 -26.11
N PRO A 185 4.65 -3.97 -26.14
CA PRO A 185 5.79 -4.50 -26.89
C PRO A 185 6.19 -5.92 -26.48
N LEU A 186 6.00 -6.31 -25.22
CA LEU A 186 6.25 -7.67 -24.73
C LEU A 186 5.28 -8.70 -25.32
N ALA A 187 4.08 -8.29 -25.74
CA ALA A 187 3.09 -9.19 -26.33
C ALA A 187 3.50 -9.69 -27.73
N ASN A 188 4.36 -8.94 -28.43
CA ASN A 188 4.87 -9.28 -29.75
C ASN A 188 6.14 -10.15 -29.69
N LEU A 189 6.64 -10.45 -28.49
CA LEU A 189 7.82 -11.27 -28.30
C LEU A 189 7.41 -12.72 -28.01
N PRO A 190 8.26 -13.69 -28.36
CA PRO A 190 8.06 -15.06 -27.95
C PRO A 190 7.85 -15.19 -26.43
N GLU A 191 7.04 -16.15 -26.00
CA GLU A 191 6.76 -16.35 -24.57
C GLU A 191 8.03 -16.71 -23.79
N GLY A 192 8.14 -16.17 -22.58
CA GLY A 192 9.26 -16.39 -21.68
C GLY A 192 9.01 -15.79 -20.30
N VAL A 193 10.01 -15.92 -19.42
CA VAL A 193 9.96 -15.33 -18.08
C VAL A 193 10.60 -13.96 -18.10
N ALA A 194 9.85 -12.95 -17.67
CA ALA A 194 10.30 -11.58 -17.47
C ALA A 194 10.71 -11.35 -16.02
N LEU A 195 11.92 -10.82 -15.83
CA LEU A 195 12.36 -10.19 -14.60
C LEU A 195 11.95 -8.71 -14.66
N ALA A 196 11.12 -8.28 -13.73
CA ALA A 196 10.67 -6.91 -13.59
C ALA A 196 10.58 -6.55 -12.10
N PRO A 197 10.70 -5.27 -11.70
CA PRO A 197 10.40 -4.91 -10.33
C PRO A 197 8.93 -5.26 -10.01
N ILE A 198 8.69 -5.50 -8.73
CA ILE A 198 7.49 -6.21 -8.26
C ILE A 198 6.18 -5.42 -8.44
N TYR A 199 6.26 -4.12 -8.72
CA TYR A 199 5.13 -3.23 -8.98
C TYR A 199 4.77 -3.15 -10.47
N GLU A 200 5.74 -3.37 -11.36
CA GLU A 200 5.56 -3.38 -12.82
C GLU A 200 5.08 -4.74 -13.33
N ALA A 201 5.48 -5.81 -12.63
CA ALA A 201 5.17 -7.19 -13.03
C ALA A 201 3.67 -7.48 -13.26
N PRO A 202 2.70 -6.97 -12.46
CA PRO A 202 1.28 -7.12 -12.75
C PRO A 202 0.85 -6.55 -14.10
N PHE A 203 1.41 -5.41 -14.53
CA PHE A 203 1.07 -4.80 -15.81
C PHE A 203 1.58 -5.65 -16.98
N ILE A 204 2.75 -6.29 -16.85
CA ILE A 204 3.28 -7.24 -17.84
C ILE A 204 2.34 -8.43 -18.02
N LEU A 205 1.85 -9.01 -16.91
CA LEU A 205 0.91 -10.14 -16.94
C LEU A 205 -0.40 -9.80 -17.63
N VAL A 206 -0.90 -8.57 -17.46
CA VAL A 206 -2.14 -8.11 -18.08
C VAL A 206 -1.93 -7.81 -19.57
N ALA A 207 -0.78 -7.23 -19.93
CA ALA A 207 -0.53 -6.70 -21.26
C ALA A 207 0.04 -7.70 -22.26
N SER A 208 0.52 -8.86 -21.80
CA SER A 208 1.31 -9.78 -22.61
C SER A 208 1.09 -11.24 -22.22
N ARG A 209 1.73 -12.16 -22.96
CA ARG A 209 1.78 -13.60 -22.62
C ARG A 209 3.03 -13.99 -21.83
N GLN A 210 3.80 -13.01 -21.36
CA GLN A 210 5.00 -13.27 -20.59
C GLN A 210 4.63 -13.77 -19.20
N GLN A 211 5.45 -14.65 -18.66
CA GLN A 211 5.43 -14.97 -17.24
C GLN A 211 6.27 -13.92 -16.50
N VAL A 212 6.00 -13.69 -15.21
CA VAL A 212 6.85 -12.83 -14.38
C VAL A 212 7.38 -13.63 -13.20
N LEU A 213 8.63 -13.36 -12.81
CA LEU A 213 9.26 -14.10 -11.72
C LEU A 213 8.56 -13.88 -10.38
N ALA A 214 8.15 -12.64 -10.11
CA ALA A 214 7.41 -12.26 -8.91
C ALA A 214 6.66 -10.94 -9.13
N ALA A 215 5.66 -10.71 -8.30
CA ALA A 215 4.99 -9.42 -8.13
C ALA A 215 4.85 -9.14 -6.62
N GLY A 216 4.32 -7.97 -6.25
CA GLY A 216 4.17 -7.51 -4.85
C GLY A 216 3.15 -8.31 -4.01
N TYR A 217 3.26 -9.64 -3.98
CA TYR A 217 2.43 -10.56 -3.24
C TYR A 217 3.23 -11.22 -2.14
N HIS A 218 2.79 -11.03 -0.90
CA HIS A 218 3.52 -11.43 0.30
C HIS A 218 3.64 -12.97 0.44
N ARG A 219 2.88 -13.72 -0.35
CA ARG A 219 2.94 -15.19 -0.46
C ARG A 219 4.09 -15.70 -1.35
N ASP A 220 4.72 -14.83 -2.12
CA ASP A 220 5.80 -15.19 -3.05
C ASP A 220 7.15 -14.62 -2.59
N GLU A 221 7.49 -14.92 -1.34
CA GLU A 221 8.70 -14.40 -0.69
C GLU A 221 9.96 -14.78 -1.45
N LYS A 222 10.01 -16.02 -1.93
CA LYS A 222 11.15 -16.55 -2.69
C LYS A 222 11.31 -15.86 -4.03
N GLY A 223 10.20 -15.63 -4.74
CA GLY A 223 10.21 -14.90 -6.01
C GLY A 223 10.66 -13.45 -5.80
N ILE A 224 10.15 -12.77 -4.78
CA ILE A 224 10.52 -11.38 -4.49
C ILE A 224 12.01 -11.29 -4.14
N LEU A 225 12.50 -12.11 -3.21
CA LEU A 225 13.94 -12.14 -2.86
C LEU A 225 14.82 -12.44 -4.07
N ALA A 226 14.37 -13.34 -4.95
CA ALA A 226 15.04 -13.66 -6.19
C ALA A 226 15.11 -12.45 -7.14
N THR A 227 13.99 -11.75 -7.34
CA THR A 227 13.90 -10.56 -8.18
C THR A 227 14.87 -9.48 -7.71
N TYR A 228 14.86 -9.15 -6.41
CA TYR A 228 15.78 -8.16 -5.86
C TYR A 228 17.23 -8.59 -6.02
N SER A 229 17.55 -9.84 -5.66
CA SER A 229 18.93 -10.37 -5.77
C SER A 229 19.47 -10.29 -7.19
N MET A 230 18.65 -10.55 -8.21
CA MET A 230 19.06 -10.44 -9.61
C MET A 230 19.33 -9.00 -10.04
N PHE A 231 18.48 -8.06 -9.60
CA PHE A 231 18.65 -6.65 -9.94
C PHE A 231 19.80 -5.98 -9.20
N THR A 232 20.10 -6.42 -7.97
CA THR A 232 21.14 -5.80 -7.13
C THR A 232 22.49 -6.51 -7.21
N ALA A 233 22.57 -7.67 -7.86
CA ALA A 233 23.83 -8.36 -8.09
C ALA A 233 24.70 -7.63 -9.14
N PRO A 234 26.04 -7.69 -9.01
CA PRO A 234 26.96 -7.27 -10.06
C PRO A 234 26.72 -8.06 -11.36
N GLU A 235 27.04 -7.45 -12.50
CA GLU A 235 26.74 -7.95 -13.85
C GLU A 235 26.91 -9.47 -14.04
N GLN A 236 28.11 -10.02 -13.73
CA GLN A 236 28.41 -11.43 -13.97
C GLN A 236 27.55 -12.36 -13.10
N GLU A 237 27.32 -11.97 -11.84
CA GLU A 237 26.49 -12.75 -10.92
C GLU A 237 25.01 -12.65 -11.30
N ALA A 238 24.54 -11.47 -11.71
CA ALA A 238 23.20 -11.29 -12.24
C ALA A 238 22.97 -12.20 -13.46
N HIS A 239 23.90 -12.22 -14.43
CA HIS A 239 23.81 -13.11 -15.59
C HIS A 239 23.64 -14.58 -15.18
N ARG A 240 24.46 -15.06 -14.24
CA ARG A 240 24.38 -16.43 -13.71
C ARG A 240 23.02 -16.72 -13.06
N LEU A 241 22.50 -15.79 -12.26
CA LEU A 241 21.20 -15.92 -11.58
C LEU A 241 20.03 -15.91 -12.56
N LEU A 242 20.07 -15.05 -13.58
CA LEU A 242 19.05 -14.98 -14.63
C LEU A 242 19.02 -16.27 -15.46
N ALA A 243 20.20 -16.76 -15.88
CA ALA A 243 20.33 -18.01 -16.63
C ALA A 243 19.81 -19.21 -15.82
N ALA A 244 20.15 -19.29 -14.53
CA ALA A 244 19.71 -20.37 -13.64
C ALA A 244 18.18 -20.45 -13.46
N ARG A 245 17.45 -19.35 -13.72
CA ARG A 245 15.98 -19.29 -13.64
C ARG A 245 15.29 -19.16 -15.01
N GLY A 246 16.04 -19.27 -16.11
CA GLY A 246 15.47 -19.16 -17.46
C GLY A 246 14.83 -17.80 -17.74
N ILE A 247 15.37 -16.72 -17.15
CA ILE A 247 14.91 -15.36 -17.44
C ILE A 247 15.22 -15.04 -18.90
N ARG A 248 14.18 -14.69 -19.66
CA ARG A 248 14.29 -14.35 -21.08
C ARG A 248 14.27 -12.85 -21.32
N TYR A 249 13.57 -12.11 -20.46
CA TYR A 249 13.40 -10.67 -20.57
C TYR A 249 13.76 -9.98 -19.26
N VAL A 250 14.46 -8.86 -19.34
CA VAL A 250 14.64 -7.93 -18.22
C VAL A 250 13.89 -6.65 -18.54
N VAL A 251 13.02 -6.22 -17.63
CA VAL A 251 12.16 -5.07 -17.81
C VAL A 251 12.36 -4.09 -16.66
N LEU A 252 12.59 -2.82 -16.97
CA LEU A 252 12.71 -1.73 -16.01
C LEU A 252 11.97 -0.51 -16.55
N CYS A 253 11.50 0.35 -15.65
CA CYS A 253 10.97 1.65 -16.07
C CYS A 253 11.79 2.78 -15.47
N ARG A 254 12.35 3.62 -16.35
CA ARG A 254 13.18 4.75 -15.97
C ARG A 254 12.33 5.85 -15.31
N GLY A 255 12.80 6.32 -14.16
CA GLY A 255 12.12 7.36 -13.39
C GLY A 255 11.01 6.85 -12.49
N GLU A 256 10.75 5.53 -12.46
CA GLU A 256 9.84 4.92 -11.50
C GLU A 256 10.55 4.60 -10.19
N GLY A 257 9.84 4.81 -9.08
CA GLY A 257 10.39 4.65 -7.73
C GLY A 257 10.92 3.24 -7.47
N SER A 258 10.27 2.20 -8.02
CA SER A 258 10.70 0.80 -7.89
C SER A 258 12.08 0.54 -8.53
N ALA A 259 12.33 1.07 -9.72
CA ALA A 259 13.58 0.91 -10.45
C ALA A 259 14.68 1.76 -9.82
N MET A 260 14.37 3.02 -9.48
CA MET A 260 15.30 3.90 -8.78
C MET A 260 15.73 3.31 -7.44
N TRP A 261 14.80 2.77 -6.66
CA TRP A 261 15.08 2.09 -5.40
C TRP A 261 16.06 0.93 -5.55
N LEU A 262 15.89 0.09 -6.58
CA LEU A 262 16.85 -0.99 -6.87
C LEU A 262 18.25 -0.45 -7.20
N GLY A 263 18.33 0.65 -7.95
CA GLY A 263 19.59 1.31 -8.28
C GLY A 263 20.27 1.97 -7.08
N GLU A 264 19.51 2.59 -6.18
CA GLU A 264 20.00 3.19 -4.93
C GLU A 264 20.49 2.12 -3.94
N MET A 265 19.76 1.00 -3.86
CA MET A 265 20.11 -0.13 -2.97
C MET A 265 21.44 -0.79 -3.37
N ALA A 266 21.74 -0.85 -4.66
CA ALA A 266 22.98 -1.42 -5.17
C ALA A 266 23.52 -0.62 -6.36
N PRO A 267 24.33 0.44 -6.10
CA PRO A 267 24.88 1.31 -7.14
C PRO A 267 25.78 0.61 -8.18
N THR A 268 26.26 -0.59 -7.86
CA THR A 268 27.07 -1.46 -8.74
C THR A 268 26.32 -2.71 -9.19
N GLY A 269 24.99 -2.74 -9.03
CA GLY A 269 24.13 -3.84 -9.44
C GLY A 269 23.55 -3.65 -10.85
N LEU A 270 23.01 -4.73 -11.41
CA LEU A 270 22.41 -4.75 -12.76
C LEU A 270 21.39 -3.62 -13.00
N ALA A 271 20.49 -3.35 -12.05
CA ALA A 271 19.51 -2.28 -12.20
C ALA A 271 20.17 -0.89 -12.32
N ALA A 272 21.19 -0.61 -11.51
CA ALA A 272 21.94 0.65 -11.57
C ALA A 272 22.67 0.81 -12.91
N ASP A 273 23.27 -0.26 -13.42
CA ASP A 273 23.93 -0.25 -14.73
C ASP A 273 22.94 0.04 -15.87
N LEU A 274 21.80 -0.66 -15.89
CA LEU A 274 20.77 -0.46 -16.92
C LEU A 274 20.15 0.94 -16.85
N LEU A 275 19.90 1.48 -15.65
CA LEU A 275 19.41 2.85 -15.48
C LEU A 275 20.42 3.90 -15.95
N ALA A 276 21.72 3.63 -15.76
CA ALA A 276 22.80 4.46 -16.27
C ALA A 276 23.09 4.26 -17.77
N GLY A 277 22.37 3.37 -18.45
CA GLY A 277 22.56 3.06 -19.88
C GLY A 277 23.76 2.16 -20.16
N ARG A 278 24.39 1.58 -19.13
CA ARG A 278 25.42 0.55 -19.28
C ARG A 278 24.72 -0.80 -19.45
N THR A 279 24.55 -1.22 -20.68
CA THR A 279 23.92 -2.51 -21.00
C THR A 279 24.99 -3.59 -21.16
N PRO A 280 24.98 -4.65 -20.35
CA PRO A 280 25.87 -5.80 -20.52
C PRO A 280 25.77 -6.47 -21.89
N ASP A 281 26.85 -7.06 -22.39
CA ASP A 281 26.90 -7.66 -23.75
C ASP A 281 25.95 -8.85 -23.96
N TRP A 282 25.55 -9.51 -22.87
CA TRP A 282 24.58 -10.60 -22.84
C TRP A 282 23.11 -10.13 -22.80
N LEU A 283 22.88 -8.81 -22.74
CA LEU A 283 21.57 -8.18 -22.88
C LEU A 283 21.45 -7.45 -24.23
N GLU A 284 20.42 -7.80 -24.99
CA GLU A 284 20.06 -7.10 -26.21
C GLU A 284 18.86 -6.18 -25.93
N ALA A 285 19.03 -4.87 -26.10
CA ALA A 285 17.93 -3.92 -25.93
C ALA A 285 16.86 -4.12 -27.03
N ILE A 286 15.63 -4.37 -26.61
CA ILE A 286 14.44 -4.45 -27.47
C ILE A 286 13.66 -3.12 -27.39
N ALA A 287 13.66 -2.50 -26.20
CA ALA A 287 13.14 -1.17 -25.91
C ALA A 287 13.94 -0.54 -24.73
N PRO A 288 14.01 0.78 -24.57
CA PRO A 288 13.48 1.79 -25.46
C PRO A 288 14.54 2.15 -26.51
N ALA A 289 14.15 2.23 -27.77
CA ALA A 289 14.92 3.02 -28.73
C ALA A 289 14.49 4.49 -28.56
N ASN A 290 15.33 5.32 -27.93
CA ASN A 290 15.20 6.78 -27.82
C ASN A 290 13.95 7.33 -27.09
N GLY A 291 14.11 7.73 -25.82
CA GLY A 291 13.23 8.71 -25.14
C GLY A 291 12.03 8.18 -24.34
N GLU A 292 11.68 6.89 -24.49
CA GLU A 292 10.61 6.27 -23.70
C GLU A 292 11.11 5.72 -22.35
N PRO A 293 10.28 5.73 -21.29
CA PRO A 293 10.71 5.32 -19.96
C PRO A 293 10.79 3.79 -19.80
N LEU A 294 10.03 3.01 -20.58
CA LEU A 294 10.05 1.54 -20.49
C LEU A 294 11.27 0.96 -21.20
N MET A 295 12.04 0.17 -20.45
CA MET A 295 13.21 -0.55 -20.93
C MET A 295 12.95 -2.05 -20.91
N ILE A 296 13.18 -2.72 -22.04
CA ILE A 296 13.02 -4.15 -22.26
C ILE A 296 14.30 -4.67 -22.90
N PHE A 297 14.93 -5.65 -22.26
CA PHE A 297 16.11 -6.33 -22.76
C PHE A 297 15.82 -7.81 -22.94
N ARG A 298 16.41 -8.44 -23.97
CA ARG A 298 16.44 -9.89 -24.16
C ARG A 298 17.74 -10.44 -23.61
N VAL A 299 17.66 -11.52 -22.85
CA VAL A 299 18.84 -12.31 -22.45
C VAL A 299 19.28 -13.19 -23.62
N ARG A 300 20.56 -13.14 -23.98
CA ARG A 300 21.16 -13.92 -25.07
C ARG A 300 21.54 -15.35 -24.65
#